data_AF-A0A848BBD1-F1
#
_entry.id   AF-A0A848BBD1-F1
#
_cell.length_a   1.000
_cell.length_b   1.000
_cell.length_c   1.000
_cell.angle_alpha   90.00
_cell.angle_beta   90.00
_cell.angle_gamma   90.00
#
_symmetry.space_group_name_H-M   'P 1'
#
loop_
_entity.id
_entity.type
_entity.pdbx_description
1 polymer ?
#
loop_
_entity_poly.entity_id
_entity_poly.type
_entity_poly.pdbx_seq_one_letter_code
_entity_poly.pdbx_strand_id
1 'polypeptide(L)'
;MYAADMAKEKQESLVDGDLEQMAQANMEERHKRLYRRKLPKQRTLKETLAEMTKAELDDVRYNLGLKGASSLKKAALVESLAEEVPRFAERWLTTVLDEEYGLFQHLLERGGCSAELRDDDLRLDYLRGIGMISCGVGEDGKLAWFLPEEIEQKLRAVDAGTYRSMAELNTETARLASGLLFYYGYLNYDQLHTMTLAYLEPAQREELPFLDFVGVMLNTSCWQDTLIALPHGMKYYTLLDEEHLIDEQMKRSSIDYAKLSYSQVYDAGAPDYIEATPEYKALAQYMMQKGGLDVLKAADVVGEIYIMLQNGERIDMVREFLTDLGYLEGAALKDALLLVGAYNNATRLWALKGHTPDSLVRPQPAGQGKLVSFAEAQAHKAKVGRNDPCPCGSGKKYKNCCLRKDED
;
A
#
# COMPACT_ATOMS: atom_id res chain seq x y z
N MET A 1 -6.21 -16.63 38.45
CA MET A 1 -5.82 -15.25 38.10
C MET A 1 -4.34 -15.21 37.75
N TYR A 2 -3.38 -15.29 38.69
CA TYR A 2 -1.94 -15.22 38.37
C TYR A 2 -1.36 -16.19 37.31
N ALA A 3 -1.98 -17.35 37.07
CA ALA A 3 -1.50 -18.32 36.07
C ALA A 3 -2.12 -18.14 34.66
N ALA A 4 -3.22 -17.39 34.55
CA ALA A 4 -3.90 -17.15 33.27
C ALA A 4 -3.35 -15.86 32.62
N ASP A 5 -3.05 -14.84 33.43
CA ASP A 5 -2.44 -13.58 32.96
C ASP A 5 -1.01 -13.81 32.46
N MET A 6 -0.20 -14.61 33.18
CA MET A 6 1.10 -15.06 32.67
C MET A 6 1.01 -15.99 31.47
N ALA A 7 -0.14 -16.64 31.22
CA ALA A 7 -0.28 -17.49 30.03
C ALA A 7 -0.60 -16.64 28.79
N LYS A 8 -1.35 -15.54 28.95
CA LYS A 8 -1.71 -14.61 27.86
C LYS A 8 -0.54 -13.69 27.49
N GLU A 9 0.15 -13.09 28.47
CA GLU A 9 1.41 -12.35 28.24
C GLU A 9 2.48 -13.26 27.64
N LYS A 10 2.56 -14.52 28.09
CA LYS A 10 3.50 -15.48 27.50
C LYS A 10 3.09 -15.85 26.09
N GLN A 11 1.81 -15.99 25.77
CA GLN A 11 1.34 -16.35 24.43
C GLN A 11 1.49 -15.19 23.43
N GLU A 12 1.25 -13.93 23.83
CA GLU A 12 1.57 -12.75 23.00
C GLU A 12 3.08 -12.55 22.85
N SER A 13 3.87 -12.66 23.93
CA SER A 13 5.34 -12.62 23.86
C SER A 13 5.96 -13.79 23.08
N LEU A 14 5.25 -14.92 22.98
CA LEU A 14 5.65 -16.08 22.18
C LEU A 14 5.33 -15.85 20.70
N VAL A 15 4.21 -15.23 20.34
CA VAL A 15 3.89 -14.90 18.94
C VAL A 15 4.80 -13.78 18.43
N ASP A 16 5.00 -12.72 19.22
CA ASP A 16 5.95 -11.65 18.88
C ASP A 16 7.39 -12.19 18.87
N GLY A 17 7.75 -13.02 19.85
CA GLY A 17 9.06 -13.68 19.90
C GLY A 17 9.31 -14.66 18.76
N ASP A 18 8.28 -15.36 18.26
CA ASP A 18 8.38 -16.27 17.12
C ASP A 18 8.48 -15.48 15.80
N LEU A 19 7.73 -14.38 15.65
CA LEU A 19 7.83 -13.48 14.48
C LEU A 19 9.19 -12.78 14.41
N GLU A 20 9.69 -12.26 15.54
CA GLU A 20 11.04 -11.68 15.63
C GLU A 20 12.12 -12.72 15.30
N GLN A 21 12.00 -13.94 15.82
CA GLN A 21 12.92 -15.04 15.50
C GLN A 21 12.87 -15.41 14.01
N MET A 22 11.69 -15.47 13.41
CA MET A 22 11.54 -15.72 11.97
C MET A 22 12.15 -14.59 11.13
N ALA A 23 11.90 -13.33 11.50
CA ALA A 23 12.48 -12.17 10.83
C ALA A 23 14.01 -12.19 10.92
N GLN A 24 14.55 -12.48 12.11
CA GLN A 24 15.98 -12.62 12.33
C GLN A 24 16.58 -13.76 11.50
N ALA A 25 15.94 -14.93 11.48
CA ALA A 25 16.38 -16.07 10.67
C ALA A 25 16.39 -15.75 9.16
N ASN A 26 15.35 -15.06 8.68
CA ASN A 26 15.25 -14.60 7.29
C ASN A 26 16.37 -13.59 6.96
N MET A 27 16.67 -12.65 7.86
CA MET A 27 17.76 -11.70 7.70
C MET A 27 19.13 -12.39 7.66
N GLU A 28 19.35 -13.41 8.48
CA GLU A 28 20.58 -14.20 8.46
C GLU A 28 20.75 -15.02 7.17
N GLU A 29 19.66 -15.64 6.70
CA GLU A 29 19.68 -16.37 5.42
C GLU A 29 19.95 -15.42 4.25
N ARG A 30 19.28 -14.27 4.24
CA ARG A 30 19.52 -13.19 3.28
C ARG A 30 20.97 -12.73 3.32
N HIS A 31 21.53 -12.46 4.49
CA HIS A 31 22.93 -12.07 4.64
C HIS A 31 23.87 -13.14 4.06
N LYS A 32 23.68 -14.43 4.39
CA LYS A 32 24.47 -15.53 3.82
C LYS A 32 24.39 -15.56 2.28
N ARG A 33 23.20 -15.31 1.70
CA ARG A 33 22.98 -15.27 0.25
C ARG A 33 23.73 -14.13 -0.43
N LEU A 34 23.79 -12.94 0.18
CA LEU A 34 24.48 -11.77 -0.39
C LEU A 34 26.00 -11.90 -0.24
N TYR A 35 26.49 -12.35 0.91
CA TYR A 35 27.92 -12.39 1.25
C TYR A 35 28.69 -13.57 0.67
N ARG A 36 28.02 -14.57 0.06
CA ARG A 36 28.73 -15.72 -0.55
C ARG A 36 29.45 -15.41 -1.86
N ARG A 37 29.20 -14.25 -2.48
CA ARG A 37 29.75 -13.89 -3.80
C ARG A 37 30.90 -12.93 -3.66
N LYS A 38 31.94 -13.13 -4.48
CA LYS A 38 33.01 -12.14 -4.62
C LYS A 38 32.56 -11.04 -5.57
N LEU A 39 33.01 -9.81 -5.32
CA LEU A 39 32.84 -8.72 -6.27
C LEU A 39 33.59 -9.08 -7.57
N PRO A 40 32.90 -9.13 -8.72
CA PRO A 40 33.52 -9.56 -9.97
C PRO A 40 34.45 -8.47 -10.53
N LYS A 41 35.42 -8.88 -11.36
CA LYS A 41 36.36 -7.94 -11.99
C LYS A 41 35.73 -7.14 -13.12
N GLN A 42 34.86 -7.78 -13.91
CA GLN A 42 33.99 -7.10 -14.86
C GLN A 42 32.58 -7.12 -14.30
N ARG A 43 31.82 -6.05 -14.51
CA ARG A 43 30.48 -5.92 -13.94
C ARG A 43 29.44 -6.04 -15.04
N THR A 44 29.67 -6.91 -16.02
CA THR A 44 28.68 -7.15 -17.08
C THR A 44 27.46 -7.89 -16.52
N LEU A 45 26.28 -7.65 -17.09
CA LEU A 45 25.06 -8.39 -16.74
C LEU A 45 25.27 -9.89 -16.85
N LYS A 46 25.95 -10.34 -17.91
CA LYS A 46 26.21 -11.75 -18.14
C LYS A 46 27.05 -12.38 -17.02
N GLU A 47 28.12 -11.73 -16.59
CA GLU A 47 28.95 -12.23 -15.47
C GLU A 47 28.17 -12.24 -14.16
N THR A 48 27.41 -11.17 -13.87
CA THR A 48 26.64 -11.08 -12.63
C THR A 48 25.52 -12.12 -12.53
N LEU A 49 24.78 -12.34 -13.62
CA LEU A 49 23.73 -13.35 -13.71
C LEU A 49 24.31 -14.77 -13.63
N ALA A 50 25.51 -15.00 -14.20
CA ALA A 50 26.17 -16.31 -14.12
C ALA A 50 26.48 -16.75 -12.67
N GLU A 51 26.68 -15.80 -11.75
CA GLU A 51 26.92 -16.05 -10.32
C GLU A 51 25.64 -16.29 -9.50
N MET A 52 24.46 -16.10 -10.09
CA MET A 52 23.18 -16.42 -9.45
C MET A 52 22.88 -17.92 -9.51
N THR A 53 22.10 -18.43 -8.55
CA THR A 53 21.57 -19.80 -8.65
C THR A 53 20.50 -19.87 -9.73
N LYS A 54 20.13 -21.08 -10.16
CA LYS A 54 19.02 -21.23 -11.11
C LYS A 54 17.71 -20.69 -10.54
N ALA A 55 17.47 -20.86 -9.25
CA ALA A 55 16.28 -20.33 -8.56
C ALA A 55 16.26 -18.79 -8.62
N GLU A 56 17.36 -18.14 -8.28
CA GLU A 56 17.45 -16.67 -8.36
C GLU A 56 17.26 -16.15 -9.79
N LEU A 57 17.76 -16.87 -10.80
CA LEU A 57 17.52 -16.51 -12.20
C LEU A 57 16.06 -16.73 -12.61
N ASP A 58 15.39 -17.74 -12.05
CA ASP A 58 13.96 -17.95 -12.28
C ASP A 58 13.12 -16.85 -11.62
N ASP A 59 13.54 -16.34 -10.47
CA ASP A 59 12.92 -15.18 -9.83
C ASP A 59 13.09 -13.93 -10.71
N VAL A 60 14.30 -13.66 -11.22
CA VAL A 60 14.52 -12.55 -12.17
C VAL A 60 13.66 -12.72 -13.43
N ARG A 61 13.63 -13.93 -14.01
CA ARG A 61 12.77 -14.24 -15.16
C ARG A 61 11.29 -13.98 -14.86
N TYR A 62 10.82 -14.36 -13.68
CA TYR A 62 9.44 -14.16 -13.25
C TYR A 62 9.12 -12.66 -13.12
N ASN A 63 9.98 -11.91 -12.43
CA ASN A 63 9.81 -10.47 -12.19
C ASN A 63 9.82 -9.66 -13.49
N LEU A 64 10.65 -10.04 -14.46
CA LEU A 64 10.66 -9.42 -15.79
C LEU A 64 9.48 -9.85 -16.68
N GLY A 65 8.66 -10.82 -16.25
CA GLY A 65 7.59 -11.39 -17.06
C GLY A 65 8.08 -12.14 -18.30
N LEU A 66 9.31 -12.65 -18.30
CA LEU A 66 9.93 -13.28 -19.47
C LEU A 66 9.27 -14.64 -19.75
N LYS A 67 8.47 -14.68 -20.82
CA LYS A 67 7.72 -15.87 -21.29
C LYS A 67 8.62 -16.82 -22.08
N GLY A 68 8.29 -18.11 -22.04
CA GLY A 68 8.98 -19.15 -22.83
C GLY A 68 10.37 -19.56 -22.33
N ALA A 69 10.86 -18.96 -21.23
CA ALA A 69 12.21 -19.21 -20.70
C ALA A 69 12.26 -20.13 -19.46
N SER A 70 11.12 -20.63 -18.96
CA SER A 70 11.05 -21.40 -17.71
C SER A 70 11.75 -22.76 -17.78
N SER A 71 11.83 -23.37 -18.96
CA SER A 71 12.49 -24.66 -19.18
C SER A 71 13.99 -24.55 -19.48
N LEU A 72 14.52 -23.32 -19.62
CA LEU A 72 15.93 -23.12 -19.95
C LEU A 72 16.84 -23.58 -18.81
N LYS A 73 17.96 -24.20 -19.18
CA LYS A 73 19.06 -24.47 -18.24
C LYS A 73 19.77 -23.17 -17.87
N LYS A 74 20.47 -23.16 -16.73
CA LYS A 74 21.13 -21.97 -16.16
C LYS A 74 21.88 -21.12 -17.21
N ALA A 75 22.80 -21.72 -17.97
CA ALA A 75 23.59 -20.97 -18.96
C ALA A 75 22.73 -20.31 -20.04
N ALA A 76 21.74 -21.02 -20.60
CA ALA A 76 20.85 -20.45 -21.61
C ALA A 76 19.93 -19.36 -21.02
N LEU A 77 19.49 -19.54 -19.77
CA LEU A 77 18.68 -18.54 -19.08
C LEU A 77 19.48 -17.25 -18.82
N VAL A 78 20.77 -17.36 -18.48
CA VAL A 78 21.67 -16.21 -18.33
C VAL A 78 21.74 -15.40 -19.63
N GLU A 79 21.94 -16.05 -20.78
CA GLU A 79 21.97 -15.34 -22.06
C GLU A 79 20.64 -14.62 -22.33
N SER A 80 19.51 -15.30 -22.12
CA SER A 80 18.19 -14.70 -22.33
C SER A 80 17.93 -13.51 -21.41
N LEU A 81 18.34 -13.59 -20.14
CA LEU A 81 18.17 -12.50 -19.17
C LEU A 81 19.13 -11.33 -19.44
N ALA A 82 20.36 -11.60 -19.86
CA ALA A 82 21.32 -10.55 -20.21
C ALA A 82 20.83 -9.68 -21.38
N GLU A 83 20.03 -10.24 -22.30
CA GLU A 83 19.36 -9.47 -23.35
C GLU A 83 18.09 -8.76 -22.88
N GLU A 84 17.30 -9.40 -22.02
CA GLU A 84 15.99 -8.88 -21.61
C GLU A 84 16.09 -7.77 -20.56
N VAL A 85 17.03 -7.88 -19.61
CA VAL A 85 17.21 -6.90 -18.53
C VAL A 85 17.41 -5.48 -19.07
N PRO A 86 18.29 -5.21 -20.06
CA PRO A 86 18.42 -3.87 -20.64
C PRO A 86 17.17 -3.37 -21.37
N ARG A 87 16.40 -4.27 -22.01
CA ARG A 87 15.12 -3.90 -22.68
C ARG A 87 14.03 -3.55 -21.67
N PHE A 88 14.01 -4.26 -20.54
CA PHE A 88 13.15 -3.92 -19.42
C PHE A 88 13.56 -2.58 -18.81
N ALA A 89 14.86 -2.38 -18.57
CA ALA A 89 15.42 -1.15 -18.01
C ALA A 89 15.01 0.11 -18.80
N GLU A 90 14.98 0.05 -20.13
CA GLU A 90 14.56 1.20 -20.97
C GLU A 90 13.18 1.76 -20.59
N ARG A 91 12.24 0.89 -20.22
CA ARG A 91 10.89 1.28 -19.81
C ARG A 91 10.79 1.52 -18.31
N TRP A 92 11.46 0.69 -17.50
CA TRP A 92 11.41 0.80 -16.05
C TRP A 92 12.11 2.07 -15.54
N LEU A 93 13.19 2.50 -16.21
CA LEU A 93 13.88 3.74 -15.83
C LEU A 93 13.00 4.98 -15.98
N THR A 94 11.91 4.95 -16.76
CA THR A 94 10.99 6.10 -16.86
C THR A 94 10.00 6.16 -15.68
N THR A 95 9.95 5.15 -14.82
CA THR A 95 9.01 5.05 -13.70
C THR A 95 9.66 5.26 -12.34
N VAL A 96 10.96 5.62 -12.31
CA VAL A 96 11.72 5.78 -11.07
C VAL A 96 11.14 6.90 -10.20
N LEU A 97 11.22 6.68 -8.89
CA LEU A 97 10.96 7.64 -7.84
C LEU A 97 12.26 8.34 -7.42
N ASP A 98 12.14 9.41 -6.64
CA ASP A 98 13.28 10.26 -6.24
C ASP A 98 14.31 9.49 -5.40
N GLU A 99 13.86 8.55 -4.56
CA GLU A 99 14.77 7.69 -3.77
C GLU A 99 15.59 6.75 -4.66
N GLU A 100 14.97 6.15 -5.69
CA GLU A 100 15.63 5.28 -6.65
C GLU A 100 16.59 6.09 -7.53
N TYR A 101 16.17 7.27 -7.98
CA TYR A 101 17.03 8.22 -8.67
C TYR A 101 18.26 8.57 -7.83
N GLY A 102 18.07 8.94 -6.56
CA GLY A 102 19.16 9.24 -5.62
C GLY A 102 20.12 8.07 -5.43
N LEU A 103 19.59 6.85 -5.32
CA LEU A 103 20.39 5.62 -5.27
C LEU A 103 21.23 5.42 -6.55
N PHE A 104 20.64 5.61 -7.73
CA PHE A 104 21.36 5.48 -8.99
C PHE A 104 22.42 6.56 -9.16
N GLN A 105 22.14 7.81 -8.79
CA GLN A 105 23.12 8.89 -8.80
C GLN A 105 24.28 8.58 -7.85
N HIS A 106 23.99 8.14 -6.63
CA HIS A 106 25.02 7.71 -5.66
C HIS A 106 25.96 6.65 -6.23
N LEU A 107 25.42 5.65 -6.94
CA LEU A 107 26.20 4.62 -7.62
C LEU A 107 27.01 5.20 -8.78
N LEU A 108 26.41 5.99 -9.66
CA LEU A 108 27.06 6.58 -10.84
C LEU A 108 28.25 7.48 -10.46
N GLU A 109 28.12 8.29 -9.41
CA GLU A 109 29.17 9.16 -8.87
C GLU A 109 30.38 8.36 -8.35
N ARG A 110 30.16 7.10 -7.94
CA ARG A 110 31.19 6.18 -7.43
C ARG A 110 31.64 5.17 -8.48
N GLY A 111 31.49 5.49 -9.76
CA GLY A 111 31.89 4.59 -10.85
C GLY A 111 31.04 3.32 -10.94
N GLY A 112 29.77 3.43 -10.54
CA GLY A 112 28.77 2.36 -10.56
C GLY A 112 28.90 1.34 -9.44
N CYS A 113 29.68 1.58 -8.38
CA CYS A 113 29.89 0.62 -7.29
C CYS A 113 30.02 1.32 -5.93
N SER A 114 29.35 0.81 -4.90
CA SER A 114 29.38 1.39 -3.55
C SER A 114 29.29 0.32 -2.46
N ALA A 115 30.18 0.41 -1.47
CA ALA A 115 30.11 -0.34 -0.21
C ALA A 115 29.50 0.49 0.94
N GLU A 116 28.98 1.68 0.65
CA GLU A 116 28.36 2.60 1.63
C GLU A 116 26.84 2.38 1.79
N LEU A 117 26.25 1.57 0.92
CA LEU A 117 24.82 1.24 1.00
C LEU A 117 24.60 0.22 2.11
N ARG A 118 23.54 0.43 2.90
CA ARG A 118 23.22 -0.45 4.01
C ARG A 118 22.86 -1.83 3.47
N ASP A 119 23.40 -2.87 4.10
CA ASP A 119 23.11 -4.23 3.70
C ASP A 119 21.77 -4.74 4.25
N ASP A 120 21.16 -4.05 5.23
CA ASP A 120 19.82 -4.34 5.77
C ASP A 120 18.66 -3.74 4.94
N ASP A 121 18.94 -2.94 3.91
CA ASP A 121 17.93 -2.39 3.02
C ASP A 121 17.37 -3.45 2.06
N LEU A 122 16.14 -3.89 2.32
CA LEU A 122 15.45 -4.92 1.54
C LEU A 122 15.06 -4.45 0.13
N ARG A 123 14.96 -3.13 -0.11
CA ARG A 123 14.60 -2.57 -1.43
C ARG A 123 15.68 -2.84 -2.47
N LEU A 124 16.93 -3.03 -2.03
CA LEU A 124 18.03 -3.43 -2.91
C LEU A 124 17.86 -4.86 -3.44
N ASP A 125 17.15 -5.74 -2.73
CA ASP A 125 16.80 -7.07 -3.26
C ASP A 125 15.79 -6.97 -4.40
N TYR A 126 14.86 -6.01 -4.36
CA TYR A 126 13.93 -5.76 -5.46
C TYR A 126 14.70 -5.39 -6.74
N LEU A 127 15.56 -4.36 -6.70
CA LEU A 127 16.35 -3.93 -7.86
C LEU A 127 17.28 -5.03 -8.37
N ARG A 128 17.82 -5.85 -7.48
CA ARG A 128 18.60 -7.02 -7.85
C ARG A 128 17.74 -8.12 -8.47
N GLY A 129 16.51 -8.29 -7.98
CA GLY A 129 15.51 -9.22 -8.48
C GLY A 129 14.96 -8.86 -9.86
N ILE A 130 15.19 -7.64 -10.36
CA ILE A 130 14.92 -7.24 -11.75
C ILE A 130 16.20 -6.99 -12.57
N GLY A 131 17.38 -7.23 -11.98
CA GLY A 131 18.67 -7.11 -12.65
C GLY A 131 19.19 -5.68 -12.84
N MET A 132 18.58 -4.68 -12.19
CA MET A 132 19.05 -3.28 -12.26
C MET A 132 20.36 -3.08 -11.49
N ILE A 133 20.53 -3.78 -10.36
CA ILE A 133 21.77 -3.79 -9.58
C ILE A 133 22.20 -5.22 -9.26
N SER A 134 23.44 -5.38 -8.82
CA SER A 134 23.94 -6.62 -8.24
C SER A 134 24.83 -6.32 -7.03
N CYS A 135 25.32 -7.37 -6.38
CA CYS A 135 26.14 -7.26 -5.19
C CYS A 135 27.28 -8.28 -5.17
N GLY A 136 28.36 -7.95 -4.46
CA GLY A 136 29.47 -8.85 -4.21
C GLY A 136 30.38 -8.33 -3.11
N VAL A 137 31.11 -9.24 -2.46
CA VAL A 137 32.02 -8.93 -1.36
C VAL A 137 33.40 -8.55 -1.91
N GLY A 138 33.87 -7.36 -1.54
CA GLY A 138 35.19 -6.85 -1.89
C GLY A 138 36.33 -7.58 -1.18
N GLU A 139 37.58 -7.26 -1.54
CA GLU A 139 38.77 -7.83 -0.89
C GLU A 139 38.87 -7.43 0.59
N ASP A 140 38.25 -6.31 0.97
CA ASP A 140 38.14 -5.81 2.34
C ASP A 140 37.05 -6.52 3.17
N GLY A 141 36.34 -7.49 2.58
CA GLY A 141 35.28 -8.25 3.24
C GLY A 141 33.94 -7.52 3.31
N LYS A 142 33.81 -6.32 2.73
CA LYS A 142 32.55 -5.56 2.73
C LYS A 142 31.68 -5.92 1.55
N LEU A 143 30.37 -5.96 1.76
CA LEU A 143 29.40 -6.06 0.69
C LEU A 143 29.37 -4.74 -0.10
N ALA A 144 29.55 -4.82 -1.41
CA ALA A 144 29.36 -3.71 -2.31
C ALA A 144 28.21 -4.00 -3.27
N TRP A 145 27.38 -2.99 -3.50
CA TRP A 145 26.33 -2.98 -4.51
C TRP A 145 26.81 -2.22 -5.74
N PHE A 146 26.44 -2.70 -6.92
CA PHE A 146 26.92 -2.11 -8.15
C PHE A 146 25.93 -2.21 -9.30
N LEU A 147 26.05 -1.27 -10.23
CA LEU A 147 25.37 -1.29 -11.52
C LEU A 147 26.08 -2.25 -12.46
N PRO A 148 25.35 -3.17 -13.11
CA PRO A 148 25.86 -3.82 -14.29
C PRO A 148 26.16 -2.81 -15.40
N GLU A 149 27.23 -3.04 -16.17
CA GLU A 149 27.74 -2.08 -17.17
C GLU A 149 26.68 -1.67 -18.20
N GLU A 150 25.85 -2.61 -18.64
CA GLU A 150 24.76 -2.36 -19.58
C GLU A 150 23.66 -1.47 -18.98
N ILE A 151 23.37 -1.62 -17.68
CA ILE A 151 22.39 -0.77 -16.98
C ILE A 151 22.98 0.63 -16.74
N GLU A 152 24.25 0.71 -16.35
CA GLU A 152 24.96 1.98 -16.21
C GLU A 152 24.89 2.80 -17.52
N GLN A 153 25.10 2.16 -18.66
CA GLN A 153 24.97 2.81 -19.97
C GLN A 153 23.55 3.34 -20.23
N LYS A 154 22.50 2.58 -19.86
CA LYS A 154 21.11 3.03 -19.99
C LYS A 154 20.81 4.21 -19.09
N LEU A 155 21.22 4.17 -17.82
CA LEU A 155 21.06 5.27 -16.88
C LEU A 155 21.72 6.56 -17.39
N ARG A 156 22.98 6.47 -17.84
CA ARG A 156 23.71 7.62 -18.40
C ARG A 156 23.05 8.19 -19.67
N ALA A 157 22.36 7.36 -20.45
CA ALA A 157 21.62 7.81 -21.62
C ALA A 157 20.32 8.55 -21.26
N VAL A 158 19.65 8.16 -20.18
CA VAL A 158 18.41 8.79 -19.70
C VAL A 158 18.69 10.11 -18.95
N ASP A 159 19.83 10.21 -18.24
CA ASP A 159 20.21 11.36 -17.43
C ASP A 159 20.63 12.63 -18.21
N ALA A 160 20.14 12.78 -19.45
CA ALA A 160 20.44 13.90 -20.35
C ALA A 160 19.72 15.22 -20.01
N GLY A 161 19.39 15.44 -18.72
CA GLY A 161 18.92 16.73 -18.18
C GLY A 161 17.45 16.78 -17.72
N THR A 162 16.59 15.86 -18.15
CA THR A 162 15.16 15.81 -17.74
C THR A 162 14.86 14.72 -16.71
N TYR A 163 15.82 13.83 -16.44
CA TYR A 163 15.59 12.63 -15.63
C TYR A 163 15.20 12.95 -14.19
N ARG A 164 15.81 13.99 -13.59
CA ARG A 164 15.47 14.46 -12.26
C ARG A 164 14.01 14.94 -12.17
N SER A 165 13.59 15.81 -13.09
CA SER A 165 12.22 16.35 -13.09
C SER A 165 11.16 15.26 -13.31
N MET A 166 11.49 14.24 -14.11
CA MET A 166 10.63 13.08 -14.27
C MET A 166 10.52 12.27 -12.95
N ALA A 167 11.64 12.02 -12.26
CA ALA A 167 11.62 11.34 -10.96
C ALA A 167 10.84 12.12 -9.90
N GLU A 168 10.95 13.45 -9.89
CA GLU A 168 10.17 14.34 -9.03
C GLU A 168 8.67 14.22 -9.31
N LEU A 169 8.26 14.28 -10.59
CA LEU A 169 6.86 14.14 -11.01
C LEU A 169 6.30 12.75 -10.67
N ASN A 170 7.07 11.69 -10.91
CA ASN A 170 6.68 10.32 -10.54
C ASN A 170 6.47 10.19 -9.03
N THR A 171 7.34 10.81 -8.23
CA THR A 171 7.25 10.80 -6.76
C THR A 171 6.05 11.58 -6.25
N GLU A 172 5.79 12.76 -6.81
CA GLU A 172 4.58 13.52 -6.50
C GLU A 172 3.32 12.73 -6.85
N THR A 173 3.31 12.09 -8.02
CA THR A 173 2.20 11.25 -8.50
C THR A 173 1.96 10.05 -7.58
N ALA A 174 3.03 9.33 -7.21
CA ALA A 174 2.98 8.20 -6.28
C ALA A 174 2.44 8.62 -4.91
N ARG A 175 2.88 9.76 -4.40
CA ARG A 175 2.45 10.30 -3.11
C ARG A 175 0.98 10.72 -3.14
N LEU A 176 0.54 11.41 -4.19
CA LEU A 176 -0.88 11.79 -4.35
C LEU A 176 -1.78 10.55 -4.47
N ALA A 177 -1.39 9.57 -5.29
CA ALA A 177 -2.12 8.31 -5.43
C ALA A 177 -2.21 7.56 -4.08
N SER A 178 -1.11 7.52 -3.33
CA SER A 178 -1.06 6.93 -1.99
C SER A 178 -2.04 7.59 -1.02
N GLY A 179 -2.09 8.92 -1.01
CA GLY A 179 -3.04 9.67 -0.17
C GLY A 179 -4.50 9.47 -0.58
N LEU A 180 -4.79 9.34 -1.88
CA LEU A 180 -6.14 9.02 -2.35
C LEU A 180 -6.56 7.63 -1.88
N LEU A 181 -5.66 6.65 -1.98
CA LEU A 181 -5.93 5.28 -1.52
C LEU A 181 -6.02 5.20 0.01
N PHE A 182 -5.25 5.98 0.77
CA PHE A 182 -5.41 6.13 2.22
C PHE A 182 -6.85 6.53 2.58
N TYR A 183 -7.44 7.49 1.85
CA TYR A 183 -8.80 7.98 2.14
C TYR A 183 -9.93 7.18 1.49
N TYR A 184 -9.67 6.43 0.43
CA TYR A 184 -10.71 5.74 -0.34
C TYR A 184 -10.62 4.22 -0.30
N GLY A 185 -9.51 3.67 0.19
CA GLY A 185 -9.24 2.23 0.36
C GLY A 185 -8.86 1.55 -0.94
N TYR A 186 -9.68 1.69 -1.97
CA TYR A 186 -9.48 1.10 -3.29
C TYR A 186 -9.96 2.05 -4.39
N LEU A 187 -9.22 2.11 -5.49
CA LEU A 187 -9.64 2.73 -6.74
C LEU A 187 -9.21 1.85 -7.92
N ASN A 188 -10.06 1.75 -8.95
CA ASN A 188 -9.62 1.17 -10.22
C ASN A 188 -8.61 2.11 -10.92
N TYR A 189 -7.85 1.60 -11.89
CA TYR A 189 -6.79 2.39 -12.52
C TYR A 189 -7.30 3.67 -13.21
N ASP A 190 -8.47 3.64 -13.86
CA ASP A 190 -9.06 4.83 -14.50
C ASP A 190 -9.43 5.90 -13.48
N GLN A 191 -10.04 5.50 -12.36
CA GLN A 191 -10.39 6.39 -11.26
C GLN A 191 -9.14 6.98 -10.62
N LEU A 192 -8.16 6.13 -10.29
CA LEU A 192 -6.93 6.56 -9.63
C LEU A 192 -6.14 7.52 -10.52
N HIS A 193 -6.01 7.24 -11.82
CA HIS A 193 -5.39 8.13 -12.79
C HIS A 193 -6.10 9.48 -12.85
N THR A 194 -7.42 9.45 -13.08
CA THR A 194 -8.23 10.68 -13.23
C THR A 194 -8.16 11.54 -11.96
N MET A 195 -8.29 10.92 -10.79
CA MET A 195 -8.30 11.64 -9.51
C MET A 195 -6.91 12.16 -9.14
N THR A 196 -5.84 11.43 -9.44
CA THR A 196 -4.46 11.88 -9.17
C THR A 196 -4.10 13.07 -10.05
N LEU A 197 -4.36 12.99 -11.36
CA LEU A 197 -4.06 14.07 -12.30
C LEU A 197 -4.82 15.36 -12.00
N ALA A 198 -5.99 15.28 -11.36
CA ALA A 198 -6.75 16.46 -10.95
C ALA A 198 -5.98 17.37 -9.96
N TYR A 199 -4.98 16.85 -9.26
CA TYR A 199 -4.11 17.61 -8.34
C TYR A 199 -2.85 18.17 -8.99
N LEU A 200 -2.50 17.71 -10.19
CA LEU A 200 -1.30 18.16 -10.91
C LEU A 200 -1.59 19.40 -11.77
N GLU A 201 -0.57 20.17 -12.07
CA GLU A 201 -0.66 21.31 -12.99
C GLU A 201 -0.89 20.83 -14.44
N PRO A 202 -1.52 21.62 -15.32
CA PRO A 202 -1.84 21.20 -16.68
C PRO A 202 -0.64 20.66 -17.48
N ALA A 203 0.53 21.27 -17.37
CA ALA A 203 1.75 20.82 -18.04
C ALA A 203 2.18 19.42 -17.59
N GLN A 204 2.15 19.16 -16.27
CA GLN A 204 2.49 17.85 -15.70
C GLN A 204 1.53 16.75 -16.16
N ARG A 205 0.23 17.07 -16.35
CA ARG A 205 -0.76 16.09 -16.82
C ARG A 205 -0.48 15.59 -18.23
N GLU A 206 0.06 16.45 -19.10
CA GLU A 206 0.42 16.08 -20.47
C GLU A 206 1.62 15.12 -20.51
N GLU A 207 2.45 15.14 -19.46
CA GLU A 207 3.62 14.27 -19.28
C GLU A 207 3.26 12.89 -18.69
N LEU A 208 2.02 12.67 -18.22
CA LEU A 208 1.58 11.42 -17.61
C LEU A 208 0.36 10.77 -18.31
N PRO A 209 0.55 10.24 -19.53
CA PRO A 209 -0.40 9.32 -20.15
C PRO A 209 -0.76 8.14 -19.22
N PHE A 210 -1.93 7.54 -19.45
CA PHE A 210 -2.46 6.47 -18.61
C PHE A 210 -1.48 5.29 -18.40
N LEU A 211 -0.80 4.83 -19.45
CA LEU A 211 0.14 3.70 -19.33
C LEU A 211 1.40 4.06 -18.54
N ASP A 212 1.88 5.30 -18.66
CA ASP A 212 3.05 5.77 -17.92
C ASP A 212 2.70 5.92 -16.44
N PHE A 213 1.52 6.47 -16.15
CA PHE A 213 0.96 6.50 -14.80
C PHE A 213 0.87 5.09 -14.17
N VAL A 214 0.32 4.12 -14.90
CA VAL A 214 0.25 2.73 -14.41
C VAL A 214 1.65 2.17 -14.17
N GLY A 215 2.62 2.48 -15.04
CA GLY A 215 4.03 2.12 -14.83
C GLY A 215 4.59 2.67 -13.51
N VAL A 216 4.39 3.97 -13.25
CA VAL A 216 4.80 4.62 -11.98
C VAL A 216 4.13 3.94 -10.79
N MET A 217 2.83 3.67 -10.88
CA MET A 217 2.08 3.01 -9.81
C MET A 217 2.57 1.59 -9.53
N LEU A 218 2.84 0.79 -10.56
CA LEU A 218 3.37 -0.57 -10.40
C LEU A 218 4.76 -0.52 -9.76
N ASN A 219 5.63 0.38 -10.20
CA ASN A 219 6.94 0.56 -9.56
C ASN A 219 6.79 0.98 -8.09
N THR A 220 5.89 1.94 -7.82
CA THR A 220 5.58 2.39 -6.46
C THR A 220 5.16 1.23 -5.55
N SER A 221 4.27 0.33 -6.01
CA SER A 221 3.84 -0.83 -5.22
C SER A 221 4.91 -1.92 -5.02
N CYS A 222 6.00 -1.87 -5.79
CA CYS A 222 7.16 -2.72 -5.57
C CYS A 222 8.21 -2.07 -4.67
N TRP A 223 8.27 -0.74 -4.66
CA TRP A 223 9.25 0.04 -3.89
C TRP A 223 8.76 0.41 -2.48
N GLN A 224 7.45 0.59 -2.32
CA GLN A 224 6.79 1.03 -1.10
C GLN A 224 5.76 0.01 -0.64
N ASP A 225 5.66 -0.20 0.68
CA ASP A 225 4.75 -1.18 1.29
C ASP A 225 3.34 -0.63 1.55
N THR A 226 3.07 0.62 1.17
CA THR A 226 1.80 1.31 1.44
C THR A 226 0.70 0.95 0.42
N LEU A 227 1.08 0.49 -0.76
CA LEU A 227 0.18 0.24 -1.88
C LEU A 227 0.28 -1.19 -2.40
N ILE A 228 -0.87 -1.78 -2.71
CA ILE A 228 -0.95 -3.11 -3.31
C ILE A 228 -1.59 -2.98 -4.70
N ALA A 229 -0.83 -3.37 -5.73
CA ALA A 229 -1.34 -3.47 -7.09
C ALA A 229 -2.23 -4.70 -7.28
N LEU A 230 -3.38 -4.50 -7.90
CA LEU A 230 -4.34 -5.55 -8.26
C LEU A 230 -4.55 -5.55 -9.79
N PRO A 231 -5.14 -6.61 -10.38
CA PRO A 231 -5.37 -6.68 -11.82
C PRO A 231 -6.22 -5.54 -12.40
N HIS A 232 -7.10 -4.93 -11.58
CA HIS A 232 -8.07 -3.93 -12.03
C HIS A 232 -7.96 -2.59 -11.30
N GLY A 233 -7.02 -2.44 -10.38
CA GLY A 233 -6.87 -1.23 -9.57
C GLY A 233 -5.76 -1.37 -8.56
N MET A 234 -5.81 -0.52 -7.55
CA MET A 234 -4.90 -0.59 -6.42
C MET A 234 -5.66 -0.37 -5.13
N LYS A 235 -5.13 -0.95 -4.05
CA LYS A 235 -5.62 -0.71 -2.70
C LYS A 235 -4.54 -0.20 -1.77
N TYR A 236 -4.97 0.50 -0.74
CA TYR A 236 -4.14 0.77 0.42
C TYR A 236 -3.88 -0.53 1.19
N TYR A 237 -2.67 -0.70 1.71
CA TYR A 237 -2.20 -2.00 2.22
C TYR A 237 -3.03 -2.55 3.40
N THR A 238 -3.68 -1.69 4.19
CA THR A 238 -4.53 -2.09 5.32
C THR A 238 -5.96 -2.46 4.92
N LEU A 239 -6.32 -2.39 3.63
CA LEU A 239 -7.62 -2.86 3.15
C LEU A 239 -7.63 -4.40 3.05
N LEU A 240 -8.48 -5.01 3.88
CA LEU A 240 -8.55 -6.45 4.02
C LEU A 240 -9.32 -7.13 2.88
N ASP A 241 -10.43 -6.53 2.44
CA ASP A 241 -11.34 -7.11 1.43
C ASP A 241 -11.83 -6.03 0.45
N GLU A 242 -11.19 -5.96 -0.72
CA GLU A 242 -11.56 -5.01 -1.76
C GLU A 242 -12.91 -5.31 -2.42
N GLU A 243 -13.31 -6.58 -2.55
CA GLU A 243 -14.59 -6.96 -3.17
C GLU A 243 -15.74 -6.50 -2.28
N HIS A 244 -15.63 -6.75 -0.97
CA HIS A 244 -16.60 -6.28 0.02
C HIS A 244 -16.70 -4.75 0.04
N LEU A 245 -15.56 -4.04 0.01
CA LEU A 245 -15.56 -2.58 -0.03
C LEU A 245 -16.28 -2.04 -1.28
N ILE A 246 -16.00 -2.62 -2.45
CA ILE A 246 -16.64 -2.22 -3.71
C ILE A 246 -18.17 -2.40 -3.60
N ASP A 247 -18.64 -3.53 -3.07
CA ASP A 247 -20.05 -3.79 -2.83
C ASP A 247 -20.69 -2.75 -1.89
N GLU A 248 -20.02 -2.41 -0.78
CA GLU A 248 -20.50 -1.38 0.15
C GLU A 248 -20.56 0.02 -0.49
N GLN A 249 -19.58 0.38 -1.31
CA GLN A 249 -19.59 1.65 -2.04
C GLN A 249 -20.67 1.68 -3.13
N MET A 250 -20.96 0.55 -3.79
CA MET A 250 -22.04 0.44 -4.78
C MET A 250 -23.43 0.61 -4.16
N LYS A 251 -23.66 0.08 -2.95
CA LYS A 251 -24.91 0.31 -2.19
C LYS A 251 -25.16 1.79 -1.91
N ARG A 252 -24.09 2.62 -1.95
CA ARG A 252 -24.10 4.07 -1.73
C ARG A 252 -23.74 4.84 -3.01
N SER A 253 -24.21 4.36 -4.16
CA SER A 253 -23.94 4.96 -5.47
C SER A 253 -24.38 6.42 -5.62
N SER A 254 -25.31 6.90 -4.78
CA SER A 254 -25.74 8.29 -4.76
C SER A 254 -24.76 9.27 -4.09
N ILE A 255 -23.70 8.77 -3.45
CA ILE A 255 -22.68 9.59 -2.78
C ILE A 255 -21.43 9.60 -3.65
N ASP A 256 -20.92 10.79 -3.98
CA ASP A 256 -19.64 10.95 -4.65
C ASP A 256 -18.47 10.84 -3.65
N TYR A 257 -17.26 10.58 -4.15
CA TYR A 257 -16.04 10.66 -3.34
C TYR A 257 -15.91 12.02 -2.65
N ALA A 258 -15.42 12.00 -1.41
CA ALA A 258 -15.16 13.22 -0.67
C ALA A 258 -14.17 14.12 -1.43
N LYS A 259 -14.42 15.43 -1.44
CA LYS A 259 -13.46 16.37 -2.03
C LYS A 259 -12.40 16.71 -0.98
N LEU A 260 -11.15 16.40 -1.29
CA LEU A 260 -10.00 16.64 -0.42
C LEU A 260 -9.12 17.72 -1.04
N SER A 261 -8.44 18.49 -0.20
CA SER A 261 -7.44 19.45 -0.65
C SER A 261 -6.14 18.74 -1.06
N TYR A 262 -5.33 19.41 -1.89
CA TYR A 262 -4.01 18.90 -2.27
C TYR A 262 -3.19 18.53 -1.04
N SER A 263 -3.09 19.42 -0.04
CA SER A 263 -2.26 19.17 1.15
C SER A 263 -2.75 17.95 1.93
N GLN A 264 -4.06 17.76 2.09
CA GLN A 264 -4.59 16.58 2.77
C GLN A 264 -4.18 15.28 2.06
N VAL A 265 -4.31 15.24 0.73
CA VAL A 265 -3.94 14.06 -0.05
C VAL A 265 -2.43 13.85 -0.04
N TYR A 266 -1.65 14.90 -0.29
CA TYR A 266 -0.20 14.81 -0.35
C TYR A 266 0.42 14.41 1.00
N ASP A 267 -0.08 14.96 2.11
CA ASP A 267 0.37 14.60 3.46
C ASP A 267 -0.01 13.15 3.78
N ALA A 268 -1.23 12.73 3.43
CA ALA A 268 -1.71 11.36 3.64
C ALA A 268 -0.97 10.29 2.84
N GLY A 269 -0.29 10.68 1.76
CA GLY A 269 0.57 9.80 0.99
C GLY A 269 1.96 9.58 1.57
N ALA A 270 2.31 10.25 2.68
CA ALA A 270 3.59 10.01 3.34
C ALA A 270 3.61 8.63 4.03
N PRO A 271 4.76 7.94 4.08
CA PRO A 271 4.95 6.80 4.97
C PRO A 271 4.60 7.17 6.40
N ASP A 272 3.99 6.23 7.13
CA ASP A 272 3.60 6.37 8.54
C ASP A 272 2.69 7.58 8.85
N TYR A 273 1.97 8.10 7.84
CA TYR A 273 1.04 9.20 8.06
C TYR A 273 -0.08 8.79 9.03
N ILE A 274 -0.32 9.66 10.01
CA ILE A 274 -1.43 9.54 10.96
C ILE A 274 -2.31 10.77 10.84
N GLU A 275 -3.59 10.57 10.56
CA GLU A 275 -4.59 11.64 10.62
C GLU A 275 -4.93 11.95 12.09
N ALA A 276 -4.08 12.76 12.73
CA ALA A 276 -4.13 13.05 14.17
C ALA A 276 -5.24 14.04 14.55
N THR A 277 -6.49 13.65 14.32
CA THR A 277 -7.69 14.40 14.70
C THR A 277 -7.77 14.65 16.22
N PRO A 278 -8.59 15.61 16.68
CA PRO A 278 -8.86 15.77 18.11
C PRO A 278 -9.35 14.48 18.78
N GLU A 279 -10.16 13.69 18.09
CA GLU A 279 -10.71 12.42 18.57
C GLU A 279 -9.63 11.33 18.66
N TYR A 280 -8.73 11.23 17.67
CA TYR A 280 -7.53 10.38 17.74
C TYR A 280 -6.71 10.71 18.99
N LYS A 281 -6.40 12.01 19.18
CA LYS A 281 -5.60 12.49 20.32
C LYS A 281 -6.27 12.19 21.65
N ALA A 282 -7.59 12.37 21.74
CA ALA A 282 -8.35 12.07 22.94
C ALA A 282 -8.29 10.59 23.30
N LEU A 283 -8.46 9.69 22.32
CA LEU A 283 -8.37 8.25 22.55
C LEU A 283 -6.94 7.83 22.92
N ALA A 284 -5.91 8.31 22.21
CA ALA A 284 -4.51 8.01 22.52
C ALA A 284 -4.13 8.47 23.93
N GLN A 285 -4.50 9.71 24.31
CA GLN A 285 -4.27 10.22 25.66
C GLN A 285 -5.00 9.40 26.73
N TYR A 286 -6.21 8.93 26.43
CA TYR A 286 -6.97 8.09 27.33
C TYR A 286 -6.28 6.73 27.54
N MET A 287 -5.79 6.10 26.45
CA MET A 287 -5.02 4.86 26.52
C MET A 287 -3.76 5.03 27.38
N MET A 288 -3.05 6.14 27.24
CA MET A 288 -1.88 6.43 28.08
C MET A 288 -2.26 6.62 29.56
N GLN A 289 -3.27 7.43 29.85
CA GLN A 289 -3.60 7.81 31.23
C GLN A 289 -4.34 6.72 32.01
N LYS A 290 -5.21 5.96 31.35
CA LYS A 290 -6.07 4.94 31.98
C LYS A 290 -5.59 3.53 31.73
N GLY A 291 -5.00 3.26 30.56
CA GLY A 291 -4.38 1.97 30.26
C GLY A 291 -2.93 1.85 30.73
N GLY A 292 -2.26 2.98 31.05
CA GLY A 292 -0.86 2.98 31.47
C GLY A 292 0.13 2.73 30.33
N LEU A 293 -0.30 2.91 29.07
CA LEU A 293 0.52 2.71 27.88
C LEU A 293 1.51 3.87 27.72
N ASP A 294 2.69 3.56 27.19
CA ASP A 294 3.57 4.60 26.66
C ASP A 294 3.03 5.18 25.34
N VAL A 295 3.70 6.21 24.83
CA VAL A 295 3.27 6.93 23.63
C VAL A 295 3.22 6.03 22.39
N LEU A 296 4.20 5.14 22.22
CA LEU A 296 4.29 4.28 21.04
C LEU A 296 3.20 3.22 21.10
N LYS A 297 3.05 2.52 22.24
CA LYS A 297 2.01 1.51 22.40
C LYS A 297 0.61 2.10 22.30
N ALA A 298 0.39 3.32 22.81
CA ALA A 298 -0.88 4.01 22.64
C ALA A 298 -1.14 4.36 21.17
N ALA A 299 -0.13 4.80 20.42
CA ALA A 299 -0.25 5.05 18.99
C ALA A 299 -0.57 3.77 18.22
N ASP A 300 0.09 2.65 18.53
CA ASP A 300 -0.17 1.34 17.92
C ASP A 300 -1.62 0.89 18.14
N VAL A 301 -2.10 0.92 19.39
CA VAL A 301 -3.47 0.49 19.70
C VAL A 301 -4.51 1.37 19.00
N VAL A 302 -4.29 2.69 18.95
CA VAL A 302 -5.22 3.58 18.24
C VAL A 302 -5.11 3.41 16.72
N GLY A 303 -3.92 3.09 16.19
CA GLY A 303 -3.71 2.74 14.79
C GLY A 303 -4.47 1.47 14.40
N GLU A 304 -4.44 0.42 15.21
CA GLU A 304 -5.23 -0.79 15.00
C GLU A 304 -6.73 -0.50 15.00
N ILE A 305 -7.20 0.32 15.95
CA ILE A 305 -8.60 0.77 15.97
C ILE A 305 -8.93 1.53 14.68
N TYR A 306 -8.05 2.42 14.21
CA TYR A 306 -8.27 3.15 12.96
C TYR A 306 -8.43 2.19 11.77
N ILE A 307 -7.56 1.17 11.65
CA ILE A 307 -7.65 0.14 10.60
C ILE A 307 -8.97 -0.62 10.69
N MET A 308 -9.37 -1.06 11.89
CA MET A 308 -10.66 -1.73 12.10
C MET A 308 -11.82 -0.85 11.64
N LEU A 309 -11.83 0.42 12.03
CA LEU A 309 -12.89 1.37 11.65
C LEU A 309 -12.94 1.60 10.14
N GLN A 310 -11.80 1.81 9.48
CA GLN A 310 -11.74 2.00 8.01
C GLN A 310 -12.26 0.78 7.24
N ASN A 311 -11.98 -0.44 7.73
CA ASN A 311 -12.49 -1.69 7.19
C ASN A 311 -13.98 -1.94 7.53
N GLY A 312 -14.63 -1.03 8.28
CA GLY A 312 -16.05 -1.12 8.60
C GLY A 312 -16.38 -2.12 9.71
N GLU A 313 -15.39 -2.47 10.55
CA GLU A 313 -15.60 -3.38 11.67
C GLU A 313 -16.62 -2.84 12.66
N ARG A 314 -17.35 -3.77 13.27
CA ARG A 314 -18.37 -3.41 14.25
C ARG A 314 -17.71 -3.01 15.57
N ILE A 315 -18.32 -2.07 16.30
CA ILE A 315 -17.80 -1.59 17.60
C ILE A 315 -17.66 -2.72 18.63
N ASP A 316 -18.42 -3.80 18.51
CA ASP A 316 -18.24 -4.98 19.36
C ASP A 316 -16.92 -5.72 19.11
N MET A 317 -16.44 -5.76 17.86
CA MET A 317 -15.10 -6.30 17.54
C MET A 317 -14.00 -5.42 18.15
N VAL A 318 -14.15 -4.09 18.07
CA VAL A 318 -13.20 -3.15 18.72
C VAL A 318 -13.19 -3.33 20.24
N ARG A 319 -14.36 -3.59 20.85
CA ARG A 319 -14.45 -3.92 22.27
C ARG A 319 -13.76 -5.24 22.60
N GLU A 320 -13.95 -6.27 21.78
CA GLU A 320 -13.26 -7.56 21.96
C GLU A 320 -11.74 -7.38 21.91
N PHE A 321 -11.24 -6.66 20.90
CA PHE A 321 -9.83 -6.28 20.79
C PHE A 321 -9.32 -5.56 22.05
N LEU A 322 -10.00 -4.49 22.50
CA LEU A 322 -9.61 -3.75 23.70
C LEU A 322 -9.67 -4.59 24.98
N THR A 323 -10.63 -5.52 25.06
CA THR A 323 -10.74 -6.46 26.19
C THR A 323 -9.61 -7.47 26.17
N ASP A 324 -9.22 -7.93 24.99
CA ASP A 324 -8.18 -8.92 24.83
C ASP A 324 -6.81 -8.38 25.22
N LEU A 325 -6.52 -7.12 24.89
CA LEU A 325 -5.32 -6.41 25.34
C LEU A 325 -5.21 -6.27 26.86
N GLY A 326 -6.33 -6.33 27.60
CA GLY A 326 -6.33 -6.34 29.06
C GLY A 326 -5.93 -5.04 29.77
N TYR A 327 -5.64 -3.95 29.05
CA TYR A 327 -5.24 -2.67 29.67
C TYR A 327 -6.39 -1.88 30.30
N LEU A 328 -7.64 -2.16 29.94
CA LEU A 328 -8.82 -1.43 30.39
C LEU A 328 -9.93 -2.38 30.84
N GLU A 329 -10.59 -2.07 31.96
CA GLU A 329 -11.71 -2.85 32.48
C GLU A 329 -12.88 -1.97 32.94
N GLY A 330 -14.06 -2.58 33.05
CA GLY A 330 -15.24 -1.98 33.68
C GLY A 330 -15.59 -0.59 33.12
N ALA A 331 -15.62 0.41 34.00
CA ALA A 331 -15.93 1.79 33.62
C ALA A 331 -14.89 2.37 32.65
N ALA A 332 -13.61 2.03 32.81
CA ALA A 332 -12.56 2.57 31.97
C ALA A 332 -12.66 2.07 30.52
N LEU A 333 -13.00 0.80 30.33
CA LEU A 333 -13.29 0.22 29.02
C LEU A 333 -14.53 0.87 28.39
N LYS A 334 -15.60 1.08 29.18
CA LYS A 334 -16.81 1.74 28.70
C LYS A 334 -16.52 3.17 28.20
N ASP A 335 -15.74 3.93 28.93
CA ASP A 335 -15.36 5.30 28.55
C ASP A 335 -14.49 5.31 27.29
N ALA A 336 -13.57 4.35 27.13
CA ALA A 336 -12.82 4.17 25.90
C ALA A 336 -13.74 3.90 24.69
N LEU A 337 -14.77 3.07 24.85
CA LEU A 337 -15.73 2.81 23.76
C LEU A 337 -16.55 4.04 23.36
N LEU A 338 -16.79 4.97 24.29
CA LEU A 338 -17.39 6.27 23.94
C LEU A 338 -16.44 7.11 23.08
N LEU A 339 -15.13 7.11 23.42
CA LEU A 339 -14.10 7.79 22.62
C LEU A 339 -13.93 7.14 21.25
N VAL A 340 -13.98 5.81 21.16
CA VAL A 340 -13.99 5.07 19.88
C VAL A 340 -15.19 5.49 19.03
N GLY A 341 -16.39 5.61 19.62
CA GLY A 341 -17.58 6.06 18.89
C GLY A 341 -17.41 7.48 18.32
N ALA A 342 -16.86 8.40 19.10
CA ALA A 342 -16.53 9.74 18.62
C ALA A 342 -15.48 9.70 17.50
N TYR A 343 -14.44 8.87 17.66
CA TYR A 343 -13.38 8.73 16.67
C TYR A 343 -13.90 8.14 15.35
N ASN A 344 -14.75 7.12 15.39
CA ASN A 344 -15.44 6.58 14.21
C ASN A 344 -16.22 7.66 13.46
N ASN A 345 -16.94 8.52 14.17
CA ASN A 345 -17.74 9.57 13.54
C ASN A 345 -16.89 10.67 12.87
N ALA A 346 -15.66 10.87 13.38
CA ALA A 346 -14.69 11.81 12.83
C ALA A 346 -13.76 11.18 11.76
N THR A 347 -13.72 9.85 11.66
CA THR A 347 -12.86 9.12 10.74
C THR A 347 -13.46 9.09 9.34
N ARG A 348 -12.62 9.28 8.31
CA ARG A 348 -13.02 9.09 6.91
C ARG A 348 -13.07 7.61 6.60
N LEU A 349 -14.26 7.11 6.30
CA LEU A 349 -14.50 5.69 6.09
C LEU A 349 -14.49 5.36 4.60
N TRP A 350 -13.86 4.24 4.22
CA TRP A 350 -13.80 3.82 2.81
C TRP A 350 -15.18 3.44 2.26
N ALA A 351 -16.01 2.77 3.07
CA ALA A 351 -17.41 2.48 2.70
C ALA A 351 -18.23 3.76 2.43
N LEU A 352 -17.79 4.90 2.98
CA LEU A 352 -18.37 6.23 2.75
C LEU A 352 -17.55 7.06 1.76
N LYS A 353 -16.70 6.44 0.93
CA LYS A 353 -15.92 7.10 -0.13
C LYS A 353 -15.10 8.29 0.39
N GLY A 354 -14.50 8.13 1.58
CA GLY A 354 -13.65 9.14 2.23
C GLY A 354 -14.41 10.25 2.96
N HIS A 355 -15.74 10.15 3.08
CA HIS A 355 -16.52 11.02 3.98
C HIS A 355 -16.45 10.50 5.42
N THR A 356 -16.60 11.40 6.37
CA THR A 356 -16.81 11.02 7.77
C THR A 356 -18.31 10.82 8.02
N PRO A 357 -18.73 9.93 8.93
CA PRO A 357 -20.15 9.82 9.31
C PRO A 357 -20.75 11.17 9.72
N ASP A 358 -20.02 11.99 10.47
CA ASP A 358 -20.49 13.33 10.88
C ASP A 358 -20.73 14.28 9.70
N SER A 359 -19.90 14.20 8.66
CA SER A 359 -20.03 15.05 7.46
C SER A 359 -21.27 14.74 6.62
N LEU A 360 -21.82 13.52 6.74
CA LEU A 360 -23.03 13.10 6.02
C LEU A 360 -24.31 13.36 6.80
N VAL A 361 -24.23 13.39 8.14
CA VAL A 361 -25.38 13.65 9.02
C VAL A 361 -25.62 15.15 9.23
N ARG A 362 -24.57 15.98 9.25
CA ARG A 362 -24.70 17.43 9.37
C ARG A 362 -24.92 18.07 7.99
N PRO A 363 -25.96 18.90 7.79
CA PRO A 363 -26.16 19.54 6.49
C PRO A 363 -24.98 20.46 6.17
N GLN A 364 -24.30 20.19 5.05
CA GLN A 364 -23.46 21.20 4.40
C GLN A 364 -24.33 22.43 4.09
N PRO A 365 -23.79 23.66 4.18
CA PRO A 365 -24.54 24.86 3.82
C PRO A 365 -25.01 24.78 2.35
N ALA A 366 -26.32 24.63 2.21
CA ALA A 366 -27.19 24.83 1.05
C ALA A 366 -26.61 24.54 -0.36
N GLY A 367 -26.87 23.32 -0.86
CA GLY A 367 -26.86 23.05 -2.29
C GLY A 367 -26.76 21.58 -2.64
N GLN A 368 -27.93 20.93 -2.78
CA GLN A 368 -28.15 19.59 -3.35
C GLN A 368 -28.04 18.39 -2.40
N GLY A 369 -29.11 17.57 -2.37
CA GLY A 369 -29.12 16.22 -1.80
C GLY A 369 -30.02 16.02 -0.58
N LYS A 370 -31.14 15.29 -0.74
CA LYS A 370 -32.08 14.92 0.33
C LYS A 370 -31.48 13.88 1.27
N LEU A 371 -31.76 14.06 2.57
CA LEU A 371 -31.42 13.21 3.71
C LEU A 371 -31.82 11.73 3.56
N VAL A 372 -30.99 10.83 4.08
CA VAL A 372 -31.44 9.67 4.87
C VAL A 372 -30.48 9.49 6.05
N SER A 373 -30.99 9.41 7.28
CA SER A 373 -30.16 9.18 8.46
C SER A 373 -29.70 7.72 8.55
N PHE A 374 -28.56 7.48 9.20
CA PHE A 374 -27.98 6.13 9.40
C PHE A 374 -28.92 5.20 10.20
N ALA A 375 -29.80 5.77 11.03
CA ALA A 375 -30.82 5.02 11.77
C ALA A 375 -32.03 4.61 10.90
N GLU A 376 -32.35 5.36 9.84
CA GLU A 376 -33.49 5.07 8.96
C GLU A 376 -33.14 4.04 7.86
N ALA A 377 -31.88 3.95 7.44
CA ALA A 377 -31.42 2.99 6.43
C ALA A 377 -31.55 1.53 6.91
N GLN A 378 -31.45 1.28 8.21
CA GLN A 378 -31.59 -0.05 8.80
C GLN A 378 -33.06 -0.43 9.07
N ALA A 379 -33.97 0.55 9.11
CA ALA A 379 -35.38 0.36 9.47
C ALA A 379 -36.34 0.19 8.28
N HIS A 380 -35.91 0.46 7.04
CA HIS A 380 -36.77 0.36 5.86
C HIS A 380 -36.49 -0.87 4.98
N LYS A 381 -36.86 -2.07 5.46
CA LYS A 381 -37.47 -3.07 4.55
C LYS A 381 -38.87 -2.60 4.19
N ALA A 382 -38.99 -1.53 3.42
CA ALA A 382 -40.26 -1.14 2.84
C ALA A 382 -40.67 -2.23 1.84
N LYS A 383 -41.80 -2.89 2.07
CA LYS A 383 -42.40 -3.83 1.11
C LYS A 383 -42.68 -3.06 -0.18
N VAL A 384 -41.87 -3.28 -1.22
CA VAL A 384 -42.14 -2.76 -2.56
C VAL A 384 -43.53 -3.20 -2.99
N GLY A 385 -44.38 -2.24 -3.35
CA GLY A 385 -45.74 -2.53 -3.81
C GLY A 385 -45.69 -3.27 -5.14
N ARG A 386 -46.58 -4.26 -5.32
CA ARG A 386 -46.64 -5.12 -6.52
C ARG A 386 -46.64 -4.32 -7.85
N ASN A 387 -47.19 -3.11 -7.85
CA ASN A 387 -47.31 -2.25 -9.04
C ASN A 387 -46.24 -1.14 -9.14
N ASP A 388 -45.36 -1.01 -8.15
CA ASP A 388 -44.32 0.03 -8.11
C ASP A 388 -43.17 -0.29 -9.08
N PRO A 389 -42.39 0.72 -9.51
CA PRO A 389 -41.18 0.49 -10.30
C PRO A 389 -40.23 -0.48 -9.60
N CYS A 390 -39.71 -1.45 -10.34
CA CYS A 390 -38.87 -2.50 -9.78
C CYS A 390 -37.51 -1.94 -9.33
N PRO A 391 -37.05 -2.22 -8.09
CA PRO A 391 -35.81 -1.65 -7.55
C PRO A 391 -34.52 -2.13 -8.26
N CYS A 392 -34.59 -3.15 -9.12
CA CYS A 392 -33.44 -3.59 -9.93
C CYS A 392 -33.11 -2.68 -11.12
N GLY A 393 -33.80 -1.55 -11.28
CA GLY A 393 -33.53 -0.59 -12.35
C GLY A 393 -34.05 -0.99 -13.74
N SER A 394 -34.81 -2.08 -13.85
CA SER A 394 -35.32 -2.57 -15.16
C SER A 394 -36.40 -1.70 -15.81
N GLY A 395 -36.92 -0.69 -15.12
CA GLY A 395 -38.02 0.17 -15.58
C GLY A 395 -39.41 -0.51 -15.62
N LYS A 396 -39.51 -1.79 -15.26
CA LYS A 396 -40.78 -2.55 -15.21
C LYS A 396 -41.44 -2.45 -13.83
N LYS A 397 -42.74 -2.70 -13.74
CA LYS A 397 -43.44 -2.87 -12.44
C LYS A 397 -42.92 -4.11 -11.71
N TYR A 398 -42.79 -4.06 -10.38
CA TYR A 398 -42.19 -5.12 -9.56
C TYR A 398 -42.81 -6.51 -9.80
N LYS A 399 -44.15 -6.61 -9.94
CA LYS A 399 -44.87 -7.85 -10.29
C LYS A 399 -44.44 -8.52 -11.59
N ASN A 400 -43.88 -7.76 -12.53
CA ASN A 400 -43.47 -8.21 -13.85
C ASN A 400 -41.94 -8.38 -13.95
N CYS A 401 -41.21 -8.23 -12.85
CA CYS A 401 -39.75 -8.31 -12.83
C CYS A 401 -39.24 -9.19 -11.69
N CYS A 402 -38.88 -8.63 -10.53
CA CYS A 402 -38.24 -9.39 -9.47
C CYS A 402 -39.21 -10.15 -8.56
N LEU A 403 -40.53 -9.84 -8.56
CA LEU A 403 -41.47 -10.49 -7.64
C LEU A 403 -41.46 -12.03 -7.74
N ARG A 404 -41.36 -12.59 -8.95
CA ARG A 404 -41.31 -14.05 -9.14
C ARG A 404 -40.00 -14.68 -8.67
N LYS A 405 -38.91 -13.91 -8.62
CA LYS A 405 -37.59 -14.37 -8.13
C LYS A 405 -37.46 -14.29 -6.62
N ASP A 406 -38.31 -13.48 -5.99
CA ASP A 406 -38.37 -13.31 -4.54
C ASP A 406 -39.40 -14.26 -3.87
N GLU A 407 -40.22 -14.96 -4.67
CA GLU A 407 -41.24 -15.94 -4.23
C GLU A 407 -40.80 -17.41 -4.42
N ASP A 408 -39.63 -17.65 -5.04
CA ASP A 408 -38.92 -18.95 -5.12
C ASP A 408 -37.73 -18.93 -4.13
#